data_AF-A0A0L0QU79-F1
#
_entry.id   AF-A0A0L0QU79-F1
#
_cell.length_a   1.000
_cell.length_b   1.000
_cell.length_c   1.000
_cell.angle_alpha   90.00
_cell.angle_beta   90.00
_cell.angle_gamma   90.00
#
_symmetry.space_group_name_H-M   'P 1'
#
loop_
_entity.id
_entity.type
_entity.pdbx_description
1 polymer ?
#
loop_
_entity_poly.entity_id
_entity_poly.type
_entity_poly.pdbx_seq_one_letter_code
_entity_poly.pdbx_strand_id
1 'polypeptide(L)'
;MDQALKQLAADFIAMPLAKAAFRHDQQYFDGLHDPDFYLDFTDEAIRLIQMDLSATKEQLYTKYHLDIKRIGKTTYKWKHKNKSGVWSYTPEQLKDMTVRVCKRYLFKAVGFEQKRASYMKFVPPDV
;
A
#
# COMPACT_ATOMS: atom_id res chain seq x y z
N MET A 1 -21.03 7.77 8.35
CA MET A 1 -19.95 6.77 8.28
C MET A 1 -18.79 7.37 9.05
N ASP A 2 -18.27 6.61 10.01
CA ASP A 2 -17.21 7.06 10.91
C ASP A 2 -15.91 7.38 10.16
N GLN A 3 -15.07 8.24 10.75
CA GLN A 3 -13.82 8.71 10.15
C GLN A 3 -12.80 7.58 10.00
N ALA A 4 -12.74 6.63 10.94
CA ALA A 4 -11.86 5.46 10.81
C ALA A 4 -12.26 4.58 9.62
N LEU A 5 -13.57 4.37 9.42
CA LEU A 5 -14.07 3.57 8.29
C LEU A 5 -13.84 4.26 6.93
N LYS A 6 -13.94 5.60 6.88
CA LYS A 6 -13.57 6.38 5.69
C LYS A 6 -12.09 6.22 5.36
N GLN A 7 -11.23 6.26 6.37
CA GLN A 7 -9.79 6.08 6.19
C GLN A 7 -9.47 4.67 5.70
N LEU A 8 -10.10 3.64 6.29
CA LEU A 8 -9.96 2.25 5.86
C LEU A 8 -10.38 2.03 4.40
N ALA A 9 -11.48 2.67 3.97
CA ALA A 9 -11.94 2.65 2.58
C ALA A 9 -10.96 3.37 1.64
N ALA A 10 -10.42 4.51 2.06
CA ALA A 10 -9.43 5.26 1.31
C ALA A 10 -8.13 4.45 1.13
N ASP A 11 -7.67 3.79 2.20
CA ASP A 11 -6.50 2.91 2.17
C ASP A 11 -6.74 1.70 1.25
N PHE A 12 -7.92 1.09 1.29
CA PHE A 12 -8.31 0.01 0.38
C PHE A 12 -8.27 0.41 -1.10
N ILE A 13 -8.65 1.65 -1.42
CA ILE A 13 -8.60 2.18 -2.78
C ILE A 13 -7.15 2.48 -3.20
N ALA A 14 -6.36 3.09 -2.30
CA ALA A 14 -5.03 3.59 -2.61
C ALA A 14 -3.93 2.51 -2.60
N MET A 15 -4.05 1.47 -1.78
CA MET A 15 -3.06 0.39 -1.68
C MET A 15 -2.79 -0.34 -3.00
N PRO A 16 -3.80 -0.76 -3.79
CA PRO A 16 -3.56 -1.35 -5.11
C PRO A 16 -2.86 -0.38 -6.08
N LEU A 17 -3.17 0.92 -6.00
CA LEU A 17 -2.51 1.94 -6.82
C LEU A 17 -1.05 2.14 -6.41
N ALA A 18 -0.77 2.14 -5.10
CA ALA A 18 0.59 2.23 -4.57
C ALA A 18 1.43 1.02 -4.97
N LYS A 19 0.85 -0.19 -4.90
CA LYS A 19 1.50 -1.41 -5.40
C LYS A 19 1.84 -1.31 -6.89
N ALA A 20 0.93 -0.77 -7.71
CA ALA A 20 1.18 -0.58 -9.13
C ALA A 20 2.29 0.46 -9.38
N ALA A 21 2.35 1.53 -8.59
CA ALA A 21 3.42 2.53 -8.66
C ALA A 21 4.78 1.90 -8.35
N PHE A 22 4.91 1.15 -7.24
CA PHE A 22 6.18 0.49 -6.92
C PHE A 22 6.63 -0.52 -7.98
N ARG A 23 5.71 -1.28 -8.57
CA ARG A 23 6.04 -2.19 -9.68
C ARG A 23 6.54 -1.46 -10.92
N HIS A 24 5.92 -0.32 -11.24
CA HIS A 24 6.37 0.52 -12.34
C HIS A 24 7.76 1.10 -12.05
N ASP A 25 8.01 1.53 -10.81
CA ASP A 25 9.32 2.02 -10.39
C ASP A 25 10.38 0.91 -10.51
N GLN A 26 10.10 -0.31 -10.03
CA GLN A 26 11.00 -1.46 -10.18
C GLN A 26 11.43 -1.70 -11.63
N GLN A 27 10.48 -1.65 -12.57
CA GLN A 27 10.78 -1.80 -14.00
C GLN A 27 11.65 -0.67 -14.56
N TYR A 28 11.52 0.55 -14.01
CA TYR A 28 12.34 1.68 -14.42
C TYR A 28 13.77 1.59 -13.88
N PHE A 29 13.96 1.03 -12.69
CA PHE A 29 15.27 0.87 -12.06
C PHE A 29 16.01 -0.42 -12.44
N ASP A 30 15.31 -1.38 -13.06
CA ASP A 30 15.90 -2.59 -13.64
C ASP A 30 16.88 -2.19 -14.76
N GLY A 31 18.18 -2.37 -14.51
CA GLY A 31 19.28 -2.01 -15.42
C GLY A 31 20.10 -0.76 -15.06
N LEU A 32 19.84 -0.09 -13.93
CA LEU A 32 20.68 1.00 -13.41
C LEU A 32 21.81 0.49 -12.50
N HIS A 33 22.86 1.30 -12.32
CA HIS A 33 24.00 1.00 -11.46
C HIS A 33 23.56 1.15 -9.98
N ASP A 34 23.56 0.04 -9.23
CA ASP A 34 23.06 -0.13 -7.84
C ASP A 34 21.53 -0.35 -7.67
N PRO A 35 20.92 -1.32 -8.40
CA PRO A 35 19.48 -1.55 -8.38
C PRO A 35 19.06 -2.41 -7.17
N ASP A 36 19.94 -3.28 -6.66
CA ASP A 36 19.62 -4.31 -5.66
C ASP A 36 19.04 -3.71 -4.37
N PHE A 37 19.59 -2.59 -3.92
CA PHE A 37 19.09 -1.89 -2.73
C PHE A 37 17.67 -1.34 -2.93
N TYR A 38 17.44 -0.63 -4.03
CA TYR A 38 16.12 -0.05 -4.32
C TYR A 38 15.06 -1.13 -4.61
N LEU A 39 15.47 -2.22 -5.26
CA LEU A 39 14.61 -3.38 -5.54
C LEU A 39 14.19 -4.07 -4.24
N ASP A 40 15.12 -4.29 -3.30
CA ASP A 40 14.82 -4.87 -1.97
C ASP A 40 13.79 -4.01 -1.19
N PHE A 41 13.94 -2.67 -1.25
CA PHE A 41 12.99 -1.73 -0.63
C PHE A 41 11.58 -1.82 -1.20
N THR A 42 11.50 -1.80 -2.51
CA THR A 42 10.23 -1.78 -3.22
C THR A 42 9.52 -3.13 -3.11
N ASP A 43 10.28 -4.23 -3.09
CA ASP A 43 9.75 -5.57 -2.83
C ASP A 43 9.17 -5.69 -1.42
N GLU A 44 9.88 -5.22 -0.40
CA GLU A 44 9.38 -5.24 0.97
C GLU A 44 8.13 -4.35 1.12
N ALA A 45 8.12 -3.16 0.51
CA ALA A 45 6.95 -2.29 0.49
C ALA A 45 5.74 -2.98 -0.18
N ILE A 46 5.94 -3.65 -1.33
CA ILE A 46 4.88 -4.40 -2.03
C ILE A 46 4.36 -5.55 -1.15
N ARG A 47 5.25 -6.28 -0.49
CA ARG A 47 4.90 -7.39 0.41
C ARG A 47 4.04 -6.90 1.57
N LEU A 48 4.46 -5.82 2.24
CA LEU A 48 3.72 -5.20 3.34
C LEU A 48 2.35 -4.66 2.90
N ILE A 49 2.28 -4.02 1.72
CA ILE A 49 1.01 -3.57 1.14
C ILE A 49 0.07 -4.75 0.93
N GLN A 50 0.56 -5.87 0.41
CA GLN A 50 -0.28 -7.03 0.10
C GLN A 50 -0.85 -7.69 1.37
N MET A 51 -0.04 -7.76 2.43
CA MET A 51 -0.51 -8.22 3.75
C MET A 51 -1.59 -7.29 4.31
N ASP A 52 -1.31 -5.99 4.39
CA ASP A 52 -2.24 -5.01 4.96
C ASP A 52 -3.51 -4.85 4.12
N LEU A 53 -3.42 -4.98 2.79
CA LEU A 53 -4.57 -4.97 1.89
C LEU A 53 -5.50 -6.15 2.15
N SER A 54 -4.94 -7.33 2.40
CA SER A 54 -5.72 -8.53 2.71
C SER A 54 -6.46 -8.37 4.04
N ALA A 55 -5.77 -7.88 5.08
CA ALA A 55 -6.36 -7.57 6.37
C ALA A 55 -7.44 -6.47 6.27
N THR A 56 -7.18 -5.42 5.48
CA THR A 56 -8.12 -4.32 5.24
C THR A 56 -9.38 -4.81 4.52
N LYS A 57 -9.23 -5.70 3.53
CA LYS A 57 -10.35 -6.31 2.82
C LYS A 57 -11.23 -7.13 3.76
N GLU A 58 -10.62 -7.93 4.64
CA GLU A 58 -11.34 -8.68 5.65
C GLU A 58 -12.09 -7.75 6.61
N GLN A 59 -11.45 -6.69 7.10
CA GLN A 59 -12.12 -5.70 7.97
C GLN A 59 -13.31 -5.04 7.26
N LEU A 60 -13.14 -4.58 6.03
CA LEU A 60 -14.18 -3.90 5.27
C LEU A 60 -15.38 -4.82 5.00
N TYR A 61 -15.14 -6.02 4.47
CA TYR A 61 -16.22 -6.89 4.02
C TYR A 61 -16.85 -7.70 5.16
N THR A 62 -16.03 -8.23 6.06
CA THR A 62 -16.49 -9.13 7.13
C THR A 62 -16.94 -8.36 8.36
N LYS A 63 -16.17 -7.36 8.81
CA LYS A 63 -16.49 -6.64 10.07
C LYS A 63 -17.42 -5.45 9.85
N TYR A 64 -17.14 -4.64 8.83
CA TYR A 64 -17.89 -3.41 8.57
C TYR A 64 -19.01 -3.57 7.52
N HIS A 65 -19.04 -4.69 6.80
CA HIS A 65 -19.98 -4.93 5.70
C HIS A 65 -20.05 -3.78 4.68
N LEU A 66 -18.89 -3.19 4.39
CA LEU A 66 -18.69 -2.13 3.41
C LEU A 66 -18.11 -2.72 2.13
N ASP A 67 -18.97 -2.95 1.12
CA ASP A 67 -18.55 -3.36 -0.22
C ASP A 67 -18.11 -2.12 -1.02
N ILE A 68 -16.92 -2.18 -1.63
CA ILE A 68 -16.35 -1.13 -2.47
C ILE A 68 -15.91 -1.78 -3.78
N LYS A 69 -16.42 -1.26 -4.89
CA LYS A 69 -16.10 -1.73 -6.26
C LYS A 69 -15.74 -0.55 -7.14
N ARG A 70 -14.64 -0.68 -7.87
CA ARG A 70 -14.27 0.28 -8.92
C ARG A 70 -15.25 0.13 -10.09
N ILE A 71 -15.84 1.24 -10.54
CA ILE A 71 -16.80 1.27 -11.66
C ILE A 71 -16.33 2.13 -12.84
N GLY A 72 -15.22 2.84 -12.68
CA GLY A 72 -14.59 3.63 -13.73
C GLY A 72 -13.15 3.99 -13.39
N LYS A 73 -12.56 4.93 -14.14
CA LYS A 73 -11.15 5.33 -13.94
C LYS A 73 -10.93 5.93 -12.55
N THR A 74 -11.82 6.81 -12.10
CA THR A 74 -11.71 7.51 -10.82
C THR A 74 -12.95 7.37 -9.92
N THR A 75 -13.84 6.44 -10.27
CA THR A 75 -15.14 6.29 -9.62
C THR A 75 -15.29 4.91 -8.97
N TYR A 76 -15.84 4.92 -7.75
CA TYR A 76 -15.99 3.75 -6.90
C TYR A 76 -17.42 3.69 -6.35
N LYS A 77 -18.10 2.58 -6.59
CA LYS A 77 -19.39 2.29 -5.96
C LYS A 77 -19.14 1.72 -4.58
N TRP A 78 -19.87 2.21 -3.59
CA TRP A 78 -19.85 1.67 -2.24
C TRP A 78 -21.25 1.26 -1.79
N LYS A 79 -21.33 0.21 -0.97
CA LYS A 79 -22.55 -0.25 -0.32
C LYS A 79 -22.23 -0.58 1.13
N HIS A 80 -22.95 0.01 2.07
CA HIS A 80 -22.79 -0.22 3.49
C HIS A 80 -24.15 -0.27 4.17
N LYS A 81 -24.48 -1.45 4.73
CA LYS A 81 -25.80 -1.73 5.29
C LYS A 81 -26.89 -1.47 4.23
N ASN A 82 -27.80 -0.52 4.50
CA ASN A 82 -28.91 -0.14 3.62
C ASN A 82 -28.62 1.13 2.79
N LYS A 83 -27.38 1.61 2.79
CA LYS A 83 -26.97 2.79 2.03
C LYS A 83 -26.00 2.38 0.92
N SER A 84 -26.11 3.05 -0.21
CA SER A 84 -25.15 2.93 -1.29
C SER A 84 -24.91 4.29 -1.92
N GLY A 85 -23.76 4.42 -2.58
CA GLY A 85 -23.44 5.63 -3.32
C GLY A 85 -22.25 5.41 -4.24
N VAL A 86 -21.80 6.51 -4.83
CA VAL A 86 -20.61 6.55 -5.64
C VAL A 86 -19.67 7.60 -5.05
N TRP A 87 -18.42 7.23 -4.86
CA TRP A 87 -17.33 8.18 -4.65
C TRP A 87 -16.69 8.47 -6.00
N SER A 88 -16.65 9.74 -6.34
CA SER A 88 -15.94 10.25 -7.51
C SER A 88 -14.73 11.03 -7.03
N TYR A 89 -13.55 10.60 -7.46
CA TYR A 89 -12.31 11.29 -7.17
C TYR A 89 -11.80 12.00 -8.43
N THR A 90 -11.03 13.05 -8.24
CA THR A 90 -10.17 13.57 -9.31
C THR A 90 -8.89 12.71 -9.41
N PRO A 91 -8.20 12.71 -10.56
CA PRO A 91 -6.89 12.08 -10.68
C PRO A 91 -5.89 12.55 -9.61
N GLU A 92 -5.91 13.84 -9.27
CA GLU A 92 -5.04 14.46 -8.28
C GLU A 92 -5.34 13.91 -6.88
N GLN A 93 -6.62 13.77 -6.52
CA GLN A 93 -7.01 13.18 -5.24
C GLN A 93 -6.53 11.73 -5.11
N LEU A 94 -6.66 10.93 -6.18
CA LEU A 94 -6.15 9.56 -6.19
C LEU A 94 -4.63 9.53 -6.12
N LYS A 95 -3.94 10.44 -6.81
CA LYS A 95 -2.50 10.60 -6.72
C LYS A 95 -2.07 10.91 -5.29
N ASP A 96 -2.69 11.88 -4.63
CA ASP A 96 -2.36 12.28 -3.26
C ASP A 96 -2.63 11.17 -2.24
N MET A 97 -3.71 10.42 -2.42
CA MET A 97 -3.98 9.22 -1.61
C MET A 97 -2.90 8.16 -1.83
N THR A 98 -2.54 7.91 -3.09
CA THR A 98 -1.50 6.94 -3.46
C THR A 98 -0.14 7.34 -2.89
N VAL A 99 0.27 8.60 -3.05
CA VAL A 99 1.54 9.13 -2.53
C VAL A 99 1.62 8.98 -1.01
N ARG A 100 0.53 9.24 -0.28
CA ARG A 100 0.49 9.04 1.18
C ARG A 100 0.71 7.58 1.55
N VAL A 101 0.08 6.66 0.83
CA VAL A 101 0.29 5.22 1.03
C VAL A 101 1.73 4.82 0.68
N CYS A 102 2.27 5.24 -0.48
CA CYS A 102 3.64 4.96 -0.86
C CYS A 102 4.64 5.43 0.20
N LYS A 103 4.53 6.70 0.66
CA LYS A 103 5.38 7.23 1.73
C LYS A 103 5.31 6.39 2.99
N ARG A 104 4.09 6.02 3.43
CA ARG A 104 3.88 5.18 4.62
C ARG A 104 4.61 3.85 4.51
N TYR A 105 4.52 3.16 3.37
CA TYR A 105 5.14 1.85 3.20
C TYR A 105 6.65 1.92 2.94
N LEU A 106 7.14 2.98 2.28
CA LEU A 106 8.57 3.24 2.21
C LEU A 106 9.17 3.39 3.61
N PHE A 107 8.58 4.21 4.48
CA PHE A 107 9.08 4.35 5.86
C PHE A 107 9.02 3.04 6.66
N LYS A 108 7.97 2.22 6.47
CA LYS A 108 7.90 0.88 7.09
C LYS A 108 9.01 -0.04 6.58
N ALA A 109 9.33 0.00 5.29
CA ALA A 109 10.40 -0.79 4.69
C ALA A 109 11.80 -0.32 5.15
N VAL A 110 12.01 0.99 5.40
CA VAL A 110 13.27 1.51 5.99
C VAL A 110 13.54 0.91 7.37
N GLY A 111 12.51 0.68 8.17
CA GLY A 111 12.63 0.00 9.46
C GLY A 111 13.08 -1.47 9.36
N PHE A 112 12.88 -2.13 8.20
CA PHE A 112 13.35 -3.50 7.95
C PHE A 112 14.87 -3.52 7.69
N GLU A 113 15.39 -2.59 6.91
CA GLU A 113 16.82 -2.54 6.62
C GLU A 113 17.70 -2.13 7.79
N GLN A 114 17.26 -1.18 8.63
CA GLN A 114 18.02 -0.85 9.84
C GLN A 114 18.27 -2.09 10.71
N LYS A 115 17.31 -3.03 10.73
CA LYS A 115 17.48 -4.33 11.38
C LYS A 115 18.43 -5.24 10.59
N ARG A 116 18.31 -5.35 9.27
CA ARG A 116 19.23 -6.17 8.44
C ARG A 116 20.69 -5.69 8.54
N ALA A 117 20.93 -4.38 8.51
CA ALA A 117 22.25 -3.79 8.70
C ALA A 117 22.79 -4.00 10.13
N SER A 118 21.94 -4.01 11.16
CA SER A 118 22.37 -4.36 12.52
C SER A 118 22.71 -5.84 12.66
N TYR A 119 21.99 -6.74 11.98
CA TYR A 119 22.30 -8.18 11.94
C TYR A 119 23.60 -8.48 11.18
N MET A 120 23.87 -7.79 10.06
CA MET A 120 25.16 -7.91 9.35
C MET A 120 26.36 -7.37 10.15
N LYS A 121 26.14 -6.38 11.02
CA LYS A 121 27.16 -5.88 11.96
C LYS A 121 27.35 -6.80 13.18
N PHE A 122 26.45 -7.75 13.41
CA PHE A 122 26.54 -8.75 14.48
C PHE A 122 26.77 -10.12 13.86
N VAL A 123 27.92 -10.28 13.21
CA VAL A 123 28.55 -11.59 13.10
C VAL A 123 29.55 -11.62 14.25
N PRO A 124 29.22 -12.21 15.42
CA PRO A 124 30.28 -12.58 16.34
C PRO A 124 31.18 -13.55 15.56
N PRO A 125 32.51 -13.34 15.53
CA PRO A 125 33.38 -14.36 14.99
C PRO A 125 33.21 -15.60 15.86
N ASP A 126 32.51 -16.62 15.35
CA ASP A 126 32.52 -17.93 15.98
C ASP A 126 33.87 -18.58 15.65
N VAL A 127 34.68 -18.71 16.72
CA VAL A 127 35.88 -19.53 16.94
C VAL A 127 37.22 -18.96 16.43
#